data_AF-A0A843IUW0-F1
#
_entry.id   AF-A0A843IUW0-F1
#
_cell.length_a   1.000
_cell.length_b   1.000
_cell.length_c   1.000
_cell.angle_alpha   90.00
_cell.angle_beta   90.00
_cell.angle_gamma   90.00
#
_symmetry.space_group_name_H-M   'P 1'
#
loop_
_entity.id
_entity.type
_entity.pdbx_description
1 polymer ?
#
loop_
_entity_poly.entity_id
_entity_poly.type
_entity_poly.pdbx_seq_one_letter_code
_entity_poly.pdbx_strand_id
1 'polypeptide(L)'
;MDPGERAAALRRAESLLNEAAGLMDAALHMSGLEGRSGDDSETIRRIASSDSYGGSLRNLARDLEYESAEQPVWTQPLTSPKNQRFRLGR
;
A
#
# COMPACT_ATOMS: atom_id res chain seq x y z
N MET A 1 10.39 -11.62 -8.89
CA MET A 1 9.00 -11.15 -8.88
C MET A 1 8.99 -9.79 -9.55
N ASP A 2 8.30 -9.69 -10.67
CA ASP A 2 8.12 -8.46 -11.46
C ASP A 2 7.41 -7.38 -10.62
N PRO A 3 7.63 -6.06 -10.84
CA PRO A 3 6.92 -5.01 -10.10
C PRO A 3 5.39 -5.16 -10.14
N GLY A 4 4.82 -5.59 -11.27
CA GLY A 4 3.39 -5.85 -11.40
C GLY A 4 2.93 -7.02 -10.52
N GLU A 5 3.73 -8.08 -10.43
CA GLU A 5 3.45 -9.23 -9.54
C GLU A 5 3.50 -8.82 -8.06
N ARG A 6 4.46 -7.96 -7.68
CA ARG A 6 4.54 -7.43 -6.30
C ARG A 6 3.34 -6.55 -5.96
N ALA A 7 2.95 -5.64 -6.85
CA ALA A 7 1.77 -4.80 -6.67
C ALA A 7 0.48 -5.63 -6.57
N ALA A 8 0.34 -6.67 -7.41
CA ALA A 8 -0.78 -7.60 -7.35
C ALA A 8 -0.83 -8.36 -6.02
N ALA A 9 0.33 -8.79 -5.50
CA ALA A 9 0.42 -9.45 -4.19
C ALA A 9 -0.03 -8.51 -3.05
N LEU A 10 0.39 -7.24 -3.07
CA LEU A 10 -0.03 -6.23 -2.10
C LEU A 10 -1.53 -5.94 -2.17
N ARG A 11 -2.11 -5.81 -3.38
CA ARG A 11 -3.57 -5.65 -3.56
C ARG A 11 -4.35 -6.85 -3.05
N ARG A 12 -3.83 -8.07 -3.25
CA ARG A 12 -4.44 -9.28 -2.69
C ARG A 12 -4.40 -9.28 -1.17
N ALA A 13 -3.28 -8.86 -0.57
CA ALA A 13 -3.16 -8.73 0.88
C ALA A 13 -4.09 -7.65 1.45
N GLU A 14 -4.24 -6.49 0.77
CA GLU A 14 -5.24 -5.46 1.12
C GLU A 14 -6.65 -6.05 1.17
N SER A 15 -7.05 -6.81 0.15
CA SER A 15 -8.37 -7.44 0.09
C SER A 15 -8.60 -8.41 1.24
N LEU A 16 -7.64 -9.31 1.51
CA LEU A 16 -7.75 -10.32 2.55
C LEU A 16 -7.81 -9.70 3.95
N LEU A 17 -7.04 -8.64 4.21
CA LEU A 17 -7.07 -7.94 5.49
C LEU A 17 -8.41 -7.24 5.73
N ASN A 18 -8.96 -6.59 4.70
CA ASN A 18 -10.28 -5.96 4.80
C ASN A 18 -11.40 -6.98 5.01
N GLU A 19 -11.33 -8.13 4.34
CA GLU A 19 -12.27 -9.24 4.56
C GLU A 19 -12.16 -9.78 6.00
N ALA A 20 -10.94 -10.03 6.48
CA ALA A 20 -10.70 -10.47 7.85
C ALA A 20 -11.24 -9.46 8.87
N ALA A 21 -11.01 -8.16 8.68
CA ALA A 21 -11.55 -7.11 9.55
C ALA A 21 -13.09 -7.12 9.57
N GLY A 22 -13.74 -7.31 8.41
CA GLY A 22 -15.20 -7.42 8.33
C GLY A 22 -15.75 -8.66 9.04
N LEU A 23 -15.08 -9.81 8.92
CA LEU A 23 -15.45 -11.03 9.64
C LEU A 23 -15.29 -10.87 11.15
N MET A 24 -14.24 -10.18 11.61
CA MET A 24 -14.04 -9.87 13.01
C MET A 24 -15.18 -9.01 13.56
N ASP A 25 -15.51 -7.90 12.88
CA ASP A 25 -16.62 -7.02 13.29
C ASP A 25 -17.93 -7.80 13.40
N ALA A 26 -18.26 -8.60 12.38
CA ALA A 26 -19.49 -9.38 12.36
C ALA A 26 -19.55 -10.39 13.51
N ALA A 27 -18.45 -11.12 13.76
CA ALA A 27 -18.39 -12.11 14.83
C ALA A 27 -18.53 -11.46 16.22
N LEU A 28 -17.85 -10.34 16.44
CA LEU A 28 -17.90 -9.59 17.69
C LEU A 28 -19.28 -8.99 17.93
N HIS A 29 -19.89 -8.44 16.89
CA HIS A 29 -21.25 -7.90 16.94
C HIS A 29 -22.28 -8.98 17.29
N MET A 30 -22.22 -10.12 16.61
CA MET A 30 -23.11 -11.26 16.91
C MET A 30 -22.91 -11.82 18.33
N SER A 31 -21.72 -11.63 18.91
CA SER A 31 -21.39 -12.12 20.25
C SER A 31 -21.66 -11.10 21.36
N GLY A 32 -22.04 -9.85 21.04
CA GLY A 32 -22.16 -8.76 22.02
C GLY A 32 -20.82 -8.39 22.68
N LEU A 33 -19.71 -8.63 21.98
CA LEU A 33 -18.34 -8.40 22.47
C LEU A 33 -17.63 -7.26 21.73
N GLU A 34 -18.37 -6.35 21.10
CA GLU A 34 -17.80 -5.26 20.29
C GLU A 34 -16.77 -4.45 21.07
N GLY A 35 -17.05 -4.14 22.33
CA GLY A 35 -16.15 -3.38 23.20
C GLY A 35 -14.87 -4.11 23.62
N ARG A 36 -14.75 -5.43 23.41
CA ARG A 36 -13.54 -6.20 23.76
C ARG A 36 -12.45 -6.17 22.70
N SER A 37 -12.82 -5.91 21.45
CA SER A 37 -11.87 -5.87 20.33
C SER A 37 -11.11 -4.55 20.24
N GLY A 38 -11.53 -3.53 20.98
CA GLY A 38 -11.01 -2.17 20.83
C GLY A 38 -11.05 -1.72 19.36
N ASP A 39 -9.91 -1.24 18.87
CA ASP A 39 -9.74 -0.71 17.52
C ASP A 39 -8.98 -1.68 16.59
N ASP A 40 -9.00 -3.00 16.86
CA ASP A 40 -8.22 -3.98 16.10
C ASP A 40 -8.64 -4.05 14.63
N SER A 41 -9.94 -4.11 14.34
CA SER A 41 -10.45 -4.14 12.96
C SER A 41 -10.20 -2.80 12.24
N GLU A 42 -10.21 -1.68 12.96
CA GLU A 42 -9.81 -0.37 12.45
C GLU A 42 -8.31 -0.32 12.14
N THR A 43 -7.47 -0.86 13.02
CA THR A 43 -6.02 -0.95 12.83
C THR A 43 -5.68 -1.79 11.59
N ILE A 44 -6.36 -2.92 11.39
CA ILE A 44 -6.22 -3.75 10.20
C ILE A 44 -6.60 -2.96 8.95
N ARG A 45 -7.76 -2.28 8.96
CA ARG A 45 -8.21 -1.45 7.82
C ARG A 45 -7.24 -0.31 7.52
N ARG A 46 -6.65 0.31 8.56
CA ARG A 46 -5.63 1.36 8.43
C ARG A 46 -4.38 0.85 7.73
N ILE A 47 -3.86 -0.31 8.14
CA ILE A 47 -2.69 -0.94 7.50
C ILE A 47 -3.03 -1.38 6.07
N ALA A 48 -4.23 -1.89 5.83
CA ALA A 48 -4.61 -2.38 4.51
C ALA A 48 -4.77 -1.24 3.49
N SER A 49 -5.54 -0.21 3.83
CA SER A 49 -6.16 0.66 2.81
C SER A 49 -6.16 2.16 3.11
N SER A 50 -5.63 2.61 4.25
CA SER A 50 -5.63 4.03 4.58
C SER A 50 -4.74 4.83 3.62
N ASP A 51 -5.33 5.83 2.96
CA ASP A 51 -4.59 6.75 2.09
C ASP A 51 -3.66 7.68 2.88
N SER A 52 -3.99 8.00 4.13
CA SER A 52 -3.15 8.85 5.00
C SER A 52 -1.99 8.10 5.66
N TYR A 53 -2.04 6.77 5.67
CA TYR A 53 -0.94 5.95 6.15
C TYR A 53 -0.02 5.58 4.99
N GLY A 54 1.14 6.23 4.89
CA GLY A 54 2.09 6.01 3.78
C GLY A 54 2.55 4.56 3.65
N GLY A 55 2.60 3.82 4.76
CA GLY A 55 2.95 2.39 4.77
C GLY A 55 1.77 1.44 4.52
N SER A 56 0.60 1.94 4.09
CA SER A 56 -0.53 1.08 3.79
C SER A 56 -0.26 0.21 2.57
N LEU A 57 -0.80 -1.00 2.53
CA LEU A 57 -0.59 -1.93 1.40
C LEU A 57 -1.06 -1.31 0.08
N ARG A 58 -2.16 -0.55 0.13
CA ARG A 58 -2.66 0.25 -0.99
C ARG A 58 -1.63 1.25 -1.51
N ASN A 59 -1.01 2.04 -0.63
CA ASN A 59 -0.05 3.05 -1.03
C ASN A 59 1.23 2.40 -1.59
N LEU A 60 1.72 1.35 -0.95
CA LEU A 60 2.88 0.59 -1.43
C LEU A 60 2.60 -0.06 -2.81
N ALA A 61 1.38 -0.54 -3.06
CA ALA A 61 0.99 -1.06 -4.37
C ALA A 61 1.01 0.05 -5.44
N ARG A 62 0.47 1.23 -5.12
CA ARG A 62 0.52 2.40 -6.02
C ARG A 62 1.96 2.82 -6.33
N ASP A 63 2.84 2.81 -5.33
CA ASP A 63 4.24 3.21 -5.52
C ASP A 63 4.95 2.27 -6.50
N LEU A 64 4.72 0.96 -6.39
CA LEU A 64 5.27 -0.03 -7.33
C LEU A 64 4.70 0.12 -8.75
N GLU A 65 3.41 0.45 -8.87
CA GLU A 65 2.77 0.73 -10.16
C GLU A 65 3.32 2.03 -10.77
N TYR A 66 3.57 3.04 -9.93
CA TYR A 66 4.18 4.30 -10.33
C TYR A 66 5.62 4.11 -10.82
N GLU A 67 6.42 3.31 -10.11
CA GLU A 67 7.80 2.98 -10.51
C GLU A 67 7.88 2.20 -11.82
N SER A 68 6.88 1.35 -12.10
CA SER A 68 6.86 0.49 -13.29
C SER A 68 6.26 1.16 -14.53
N ALA A 69 5.46 2.21 -14.37
CA ALA A 69 4.94 2.99 -15.47
C ALA A 69 6.02 3.87 -16.13
N GLU A 70 5.95 4.05 -17.45
CA GLU A 70 6.81 4.99 -18.18
C GLU A 70 6.44 6.42 -17.79
N GLN A 71 7.18 6.99 -16.84
CA GLN A 71 6.89 8.31 -16.32
C GLN A 71 7.41 9.42 -17.25
N PRO A 72 6.65 10.49 -17.48
CA PRO A 72 7.15 11.67 -18.18
C PRO A 72 8.42 12.22 -17.52
N VAL A 73 9.41 12.63 -18.33
CA VAL A 73 10.73 13.08 -17.83
C VAL A 73 10.64 14.25 -16.82
N TRP A 74 9.57 15.06 -16.87
CA TRP A 74 9.35 16.17 -15.95
C TRP A 74 8.97 15.74 -14.52
N THR A 75 8.45 14.52 -14.32
CA THR A 75 8.22 13.94 -12.97
C THR A 75 9.46 13.24 -12.42
N GLN A 76 10.52 13.10 -13.24
CA GLN A 76 11.79 12.48 -12.86
C GLN A 76 12.96 13.50 -12.88
N PRO A 77 13.04 14.43 -11.91
CA PRO A 77 14.07 15.49 -11.92
C PRO A 77 15.51 14.95 -11.96
N LEU A 78 15.76 13.75 -11.41
CA LEU A 78 17.07 13.10 -11.39
C LEU A 78 17.46 12.45 -12.72
N THR A 79 16.51 12.21 -13.62
CA THR A 79 16.73 11.63 -14.96
C THR A 79 17.02 12.72 -16.01
N SER A 80 16.98 14.01 -15.62
CA SER A 80 17.35 15.12 -16.49
C SER A 80 18.76 14.97 -17.06
N PRO A 81 19.00 15.26 -18.35
CA PRO A 81 20.34 15.29 -18.95
C PRO A 81 21.34 16.17 -18.16
N LYS A 82 20.85 17.20 -17.45
CA LYS A 82 21.67 18.07 -16.58
C LYS A 82 22.26 17.34 -15.37
N ASN A 83 21.64 16.25 -14.91
CA ASN A 83 22.08 15.46 -13.74
C ASN A 83 22.94 14.25 -14.12
N GLN A 84 23.05 13.90 -15.41
CA GLN A 84 23.92 12.80 -15.87
C GLN A 84 25.41 13.07 -15.62
N ARG A 85 25.83 14.35 -15.60
CA ARG A 85 27.23 14.76 -15.30
C ARG A 85 27.68 14.41 -13.88
N PHE A 86 26.75 14.21 -12.93
CA PHE A 86 27.09 13.84 -11.55
C PHE A 86 27.23 12.32 -11.34
N ARG A 87 26.81 11.49 -12.29
CA ARG A 87 26.87 10.01 -12.18
C ARG A 87 28.14 9.37 -12.76
N LEU A 88 28.90 10.08 -13.59
CA LEU A 88 30.13 9.57 -14.25
C LEU A 88 31.43 10.01 -13.54
N GLY A 89 31.34 10.47 -12.30
CA GLY A 89 32.49 10.84 -11.47
C GLY A 89 32.89 9.78 -10.44
N ARG A 90 33.02 8.51 -10.85
CA ARG A 90 33.75 7.48 -10.10
C ARG A 90 34.77 6.82 -10.99
#